data_AF-A0A7V8VM25-F1
#
_entry.id   AF-A0A7V8VM25-F1
#
_cell.length_a   1.000
_cell.length_b   1.000
_cell.length_c   1.000
_cell.angle_alpha   90.00
_cell.angle_beta   90.00
_cell.angle_gamma   90.00
#
_symmetry.space_group_name_H-M   'P 1'
#
loop_
_entity.id
_entity.type
_entity.pdbx_description
1 polymer ?
#
loop_
_entity_poly.entity_id
_entity_poly.type
_entity_poly.pdbx_seq_one_letter_code
_entity_poly.pdbx_strand_id
1 'polypeptide(L)'
;MDEFSYLSVLLSIILGLAITQILQGLRARMLSHARVQPYWPTQVWAATLLLVCTQTWWALFDMRDRHDWEFNQFAVLLTQTVLLYLIAGLVYPDFGEEKVVDLRAHYFQQRKRVFSLFVVAVLVSICRDLVLDHALPERANLIFHGVFLVTASVAIATANEWYHKLLALFTAGTFLFYVSSLFTRLR
;
A
#
# COMPACT_ATOMS: atom_id res chain seq x y z
N MET A 1 22.81 -17.63 11.29
CA MET A 1 21.88 -16.58 10.82
C MET A 1 20.53 -16.99 11.32
N ASP A 2 19.84 -16.14 12.07
CA ASP A 2 18.48 -16.44 12.51
C ASP A 2 17.56 -16.49 11.29
N GLU A 3 16.59 -17.41 11.29
CA GLU A 3 15.67 -17.63 10.17
C GLU A 3 14.96 -16.33 9.77
N PHE A 4 14.55 -15.53 10.75
CA PHE A 4 14.01 -14.18 10.54
C PHE A 4 14.92 -13.27 9.71
N SER A 5 16.23 -13.32 9.94
CA SER A 5 17.20 -12.46 9.24
C SER A 5 17.19 -12.75 7.74
N TYR A 6 17.08 -14.01 7.34
CA TYR A 6 17.00 -14.38 5.93
C TYR A 6 15.65 -13.98 5.30
N LEU A 7 14.55 -14.22 6.01
CA LEU A 7 13.19 -13.91 5.53
C LEU A 7 12.96 -12.39 5.40
N SER A 8 13.39 -11.62 6.41
CA SER A 8 13.25 -10.16 6.43
C SER A 8 14.03 -9.46 5.32
N VAL A 9 15.17 -10.02 4.87
CA VAL A 9 15.92 -9.51 3.71
C VAL A 9 15.07 -9.59 2.45
N LEU A 10 14.46 -10.75 2.15
CA LEU A 10 13.63 -10.88 0.94
C LEU A 10 12.42 -9.94 0.99
N LEU A 11 11.74 -9.87 2.14
CA LEU A 11 10.58 -8.99 2.33
C LEU A 11 10.98 -7.51 2.17
N SER A 12 12.16 -7.13 2.67
CA SER A 12 12.71 -5.78 2.52
C SER A 12 13.08 -5.46 1.08
N ILE A 13 13.61 -6.42 0.31
CA ILE A 13 13.88 -6.25 -1.13
C ILE A 13 12.58 -5.96 -1.88
N ILE A 14 11.53 -6.74 -1.63
CA ILE A 14 10.23 -6.55 -2.30
C ILE A 14 9.62 -5.19 -1.94
N LEU A 15 9.68 -4.78 -0.66
CA LEU A 15 9.25 -3.44 -0.25
C LEU A 15 10.09 -2.33 -0.89
N GLY A 16 11.41 -2.52 -0.99
CA GLY A 16 12.31 -1.60 -1.70
C GLY A 16 11.97 -1.48 -3.18
N LEU A 17 11.57 -2.57 -3.83
CA LEU A 17 11.06 -2.55 -5.20
C LEU A 17 9.74 -1.80 -5.31
N ALA A 18 8.81 -1.97 -4.36
CA ALA A 18 7.56 -1.22 -4.32
C ALA A 18 7.81 0.30 -4.20
N ILE A 19 8.70 0.70 -3.30
CA ILE A 19 9.14 2.10 -3.16
C ILE A 19 9.76 2.59 -4.47
N THR A 20 10.63 1.78 -5.07
CA THR A 20 11.29 2.12 -6.34
C THR A 20 10.28 2.36 -7.46
N GLN A 21 9.22 1.55 -7.58
CA GLN A 21 8.15 1.77 -8.57
C GLN A 21 7.51 3.16 -8.43
N ILE A 22 7.20 3.57 -7.19
CA ILE A 22 6.60 4.88 -6.92
C ILE A 22 7.56 6.01 -7.26
N LEU A 23 8.84 5.88 -6.86
CA LEU A 23 9.87 6.89 -7.13
C LEU A 23 10.20 6.98 -8.62
N GLN A 24 10.21 5.86 -9.34
CA GLN A 24 10.39 5.84 -10.80
C GLN A 24 9.24 6.55 -11.50
N GLY A 25 8.00 6.27 -11.13
CA GLY A 25 6.83 6.99 -11.67
C GLY A 25 6.87 8.49 -11.39
N LEU A 26 7.29 8.90 -10.19
CA LEU A 26 7.46 10.31 -9.84
C LEU A 26 8.59 10.97 -10.66
N ARG A 27 9.75 10.31 -10.78
CA ARG A 27 10.87 10.78 -11.60
C ARG A 27 10.46 10.90 -13.06
N ALA A 28 9.77 9.91 -13.59
CA ALA A 28 9.33 9.88 -14.97
C ALA A 28 8.36 11.04 -15.25
N ARG A 29 7.44 11.35 -14.33
CA ARG A 29 6.60 12.54 -14.39
C ARG A 29 7.39 13.86 -14.39
N MET A 30 8.46 13.96 -13.61
CA MET A 30 9.30 15.17 -13.54
C MET A 30 10.14 15.38 -14.79
N LEU A 31 10.62 14.29 -15.40
CA LEU A 31 11.47 14.32 -16.59
C LEU A 31 10.69 14.28 -17.90
N SER A 32 9.40 13.94 -17.88
CA SER A 32 8.61 13.80 -19.10
C SER A 32 8.54 15.13 -19.85
N HIS A 33 9.01 15.13 -21.10
CA HIS A 33 8.76 16.22 -22.03
C HIS A 33 7.31 16.24 -22.56
N ALA A 34 6.53 15.20 -22.23
CA ALA A 34 5.11 15.08 -22.53
C ALA A 34 4.27 16.09 -21.73
N ARG A 35 3.15 16.52 -22.31
CA ARG A 35 2.18 17.36 -21.57
C ARG A 35 1.39 16.46 -20.60
N VAL A 36 1.79 16.45 -19.33
CA VAL A 36 1.11 15.67 -18.28
C VAL A 36 -0.12 16.44 -17.78
N GLN A 37 -1.31 15.86 -17.94
CA GLN A 37 -2.53 16.39 -17.32
C GLN A 37 -2.58 15.93 -15.85
N PRO A 38 -2.51 16.85 -14.88
CA PRO A 38 -2.39 16.48 -13.48
C PRO A 38 -3.72 15.96 -12.93
N TYR A 39 -3.64 14.85 -12.18
CA TYR A 39 -4.72 14.38 -11.32
C TYR A 39 -4.17 14.18 -9.91
N TRP A 40 -4.49 15.11 -9.02
CA TRP A 40 -3.89 15.17 -7.68
C TRP A 40 -4.15 13.92 -6.82
N PRO A 41 -5.28 13.17 -6.93
CA PRO A 41 -5.45 11.95 -6.14
C PRO A 41 -4.37 10.90 -6.40
N THR A 42 -3.84 10.82 -7.62
CA THR A 42 -2.71 9.94 -7.94
C THR A 42 -1.48 10.26 -7.09
N GLN A 43 -1.21 11.55 -6.84
CA GLN A 43 -0.08 11.98 -6.01
C GLN A 43 -0.29 11.65 -4.54
N VAL A 44 -1.52 11.83 -4.05
CA VAL A 44 -1.89 11.48 -2.68
C VAL A 44 -1.77 9.97 -2.47
N TRP A 45 -2.22 9.15 -3.42
CA TRP A 45 -2.03 7.69 -3.36
C TRP A 45 -0.56 7.28 -3.40
N ALA A 46 0.26 7.90 -4.26
CA ALA A 46 1.70 7.65 -4.31
C ALA A 46 2.38 7.94 -2.96
N ALA A 47 2.09 9.11 -2.37
CA ALA A 47 2.62 9.48 -1.06
C ALA A 47 2.13 8.57 0.06
N THR A 48 0.83 8.20 0.03
CA THR A 48 0.25 7.30 1.01
C THR A 48 0.88 5.91 0.91
N LEU A 49 1.10 5.38 -0.28
CA LEU A 49 1.73 4.06 -0.47
C LEU A 49 3.20 4.05 -0.03
N LEU A 50 3.94 5.15 -0.20
CA LEU A 50 5.27 5.28 0.40
C LEU A 50 5.19 5.18 1.92
N LEU A 51 4.26 5.91 2.54
CA LEU A 51 4.04 5.84 3.99
C LEU A 51 3.66 4.41 4.43
N VAL A 52 2.79 3.72 3.69
CA VAL A 52 2.42 2.32 3.96
C VAL A 52 3.62 1.39 3.82
N CYS A 53 4.44 1.52 2.78
CA CYS A 53 5.64 0.70 2.60
C CYS A 53 6.63 0.91 3.76
N THR A 54 6.87 2.16 4.16
CA THR A 54 7.74 2.49 5.29
C THR A 54 7.18 1.96 6.62
N GLN A 55 5.88 2.12 6.86
CA GLN A 55 5.23 1.60 8.05
C GLN A 55 5.25 0.07 8.10
N THR A 56 5.05 -0.59 6.95
CA THR A 56 5.14 -2.05 6.84
C THR A 56 6.55 -2.52 7.14
N TRP A 57 7.56 -1.87 6.55
CA TRP A 57 8.97 -2.15 6.85
C TRP A 57 9.30 -1.99 8.34
N TRP A 58 8.80 -0.92 8.97
CA TRP A 58 8.98 -0.71 10.41
C TRP A 58 8.33 -1.82 11.24
N ALA A 59 7.12 -2.25 10.88
CA ALA A 59 6.43 -3.35 11.55
C ALA A 59 7.16 -4.70 11.39
N LEU A 60 7.82 -4.93 10.25
CA LEU A 60 8.70 -6.09 10.06
C LEU A 60 9.90 -6.03 11.00
N PHE A 61 10.53 -4.87 11.16
CA PHE A 61 11.68 -4.70 12.05
C PHE A 61 11.34 -4.98 13.53
N ASP A 62 10.12 -4.72 13.95
CA ASP A 62 9.64 -5.02 15.31
C ASP A 62 9.57 -6.55 15.59
N MET A 63 9.48 -7.37 14.54
CA MET A 63 9.46 -8.83 14.64
C MET A 63 10.84 -9.47 14.78
N ARG A 64 11.91 -8.67 14.96
CA ARG A 64 13.30 -9.14 15.02
C ARG A 64 13.59 -10.12 16.15
N ASP A 65 12.85 -10.04 17.24
CA ASP A 65 13.05 -10.87 18.43
C ASP A 65 12.19 -12.15 18.38
N ARG A 66 11.44 -12.38 17.28
CA ARG A 66 10.64 -13.59 17.06
C ARG A 66 11.51 -14.68 16.43
N HIS A 67 11.69 -15.78 17.16
CA HIS A 67 12.58 -16.88 16.77
C HIS A 67 11.86 -18.06 16.12
N ASP A 68 10.58 -18.29 16.43
CA ASP A 68 9.81 -19.44 15.93
C ASP A 68 9.03 -19.11 14.65
N TRP A 69 9.70 -19.15 13.50
CA TRP A 69 9.09 -18.88 12.19
C TRP A 69 8.58 -20.15 11.52
N GLU A 70 7.29 -20.14 11.19
CA GLU A 70 6.69 -21.14 10.33
C GLU A 70 6.52 -20.62 8.88
N PHE A 71 6.48 -21.53 7.91
CA PHE A 71 6.34 -21.18 6.50
C PHE A 71 5.05 -20.40 6.18
N ASN A 72 3.94 -20.71 6.87
CA ASN A 72 2.66 -20.00 6.75
C ASN A 72 2.79 -18.51 7.17
N GLN A 73 3.50 -18.21 8.26
CA GLN A 73 3.76 -16.87 8.77
C GLN A 73 4.60 -16.08 7.76
N PHE A 74 5.61 -16.73 7.17
CA PHE A 74 6.37 -16.13 6.10
C PHE A 74 5.53 -15.89 4.83
N ALA A 75 4.75 -16.88 4.39
CA ALA A 75 3.96 -16.81 3.16
C ALA A 75 2.91 -15.69 3.20
N VAL A 76 2.30 -15.43 4.37
CA VAL A 76 1.34 -14.33 4.51
C VAL A 76 2.01 -12.95 4.45
N LEU A 77 3.19 -12.78 5.06
CA LEU A 77 3.99 -11.55 4.95
C LEU A 77 4.52 -11.34 3.52
N LEU A 78 4.95 -12.40 2.87
CA LEU A 78 5.38 -12.36 1.47
C LEU A 78 4.22 -11.92 0.58
N THR A 79 3.04 -12.50 0.76
CA THR A 79 1.83 -12.11 0.02
C THR A 79 1.51 -10.63 0.24
N GLN A 80 1.57 -10.15 1.50
CA GLN A 80 1.32 -8.75 1.83
C GLN A 80 2.30 -7.81 1.09
N THR A 81 3.60 -8.09 1.13
CA THR A 81 4.62 -7.26 0.47
C THR A 81 4.51 -7.29 -1.05
N VAL A 82 4.19 -8.44 -1.64
CA VAL A 82 3.92 -8.58 -3.09
C VAL A 82 2.71 -7.75 -3.51
N LEU A 83 1.62 -7.75 -2.73
CA LEU A 83 0.44 -6.93 -3.02
C LEU A 83 0.77 -5.44 -3.01
N LEU A 84 1.57 -4.97 -2.05
CA LEU A 84 2.04 -3.58 -2.03
C LEU A 84 2.87 -3.23 -3.26
N TYR A 85 3.75 -4.13 -3.70
CA TYR A 85 4.51 -3.96 -4.94
C TYR A 85 3.59 -3.85 -6.18
N LEU A 86 2.59 -4.73 -6.30
CA LEU A 86 1.63 -4.70 -7.41
C LEU A 86 0.80 -3.43 -7.42
N ILE A 87 0.34 -2.97 -6.25
CA ILE A 87 -0.40 -1.71 -6.12
C ILE A 87 0.49 -0.54 -6.53
N ALA A 88 1.72 -0.48 -6.00
CA ALA A 88 2.69 0.56 -6.30
C ALA A 88 2.97 0.69 -7.80
N GLY A 89 3.13 -0.43 -8.50
CA GLY A 89 3.35 -0.47 -9.95
C GLY A 89 2.17 0.02 -10.79
N LEU A 90 0.94 0.06 -10.25
CA LEU A 90 -0.25 0.49 -10.99
C LEU A 90 -0.64 1.96 -10.73
N VAL A 91 -0.03 2.63 -9.75
CA VAL A 91 -0.36 4.02 -9.39
C VAL A 91 -0.06 4.99 -10.53
N TYR A 92 1.09 4.81 -11.17
CA TYR A 92 1.56 5.66 -12.26
C TYR A 92 1.43 4.94 -13.60
N PRO A 93 1.18 5.69 -14.70
CA PRO A 93 1.32 5.15 -16.04
C PRO A 93 2.79 5.00 -16.41
N ASP A 94 3.05 4.23 -17.47
CA ASP A 94 4.33 4.25 -18.15
C ASP A 94 4.45 5.55 -18.97
N PHE A 95 5.33 6.45 -18.55
CA PHE A 95 5.56 7.74 -19.20
C PHE A 95 6.47 7.63 -20.44
N GLY A 96 6.26 6.61 -21.29
CA GLY A 96 7.08 6.34 -22.48
C GLY A 96 7.04 7.45 -23.55
N GLU A 97 7.01 7.07 -24.83
CA GLU A 97 7.04 8.04 -25.96
C GLU A 97 5.72 8.85 -26.16
N GLU A 98 4.76 8.73 -25.24
CA GLU A 98 3.49 9.44 -25.35
C GLU A 98 3.67 10.95 -25.27
N LYS A 99 3.11 11.68 -26.25
CA LYS A 99 3.17 13.16 -26.28
C LYS A 99 2.30 13.82 -25.20
N VAL A 100 1.25 13.14 -24.74
CA VAL A 100 0.30 13.62 -23.72
C VAL A 100 -0.07 12.47 -22.81
N VAL A 101 0.18 12.62 -21.51
CA VAL A 101 -0.16 11.61 -20.49
C VAL A 101 -1.28 12.17 -19.61
N ASP A 102 -2.44 11.53 -19.61
CA ASP A 102 -3.57 11.89 -18.75
C ASP A 102 -3.63 11.00 -17.50
N LEU A 103 -3.19 11.54 -16.36
CA LEU A 103 -3.20 10.82 -15.08
C LEU A 103 -4.62 10.48 -14.60
N ARG A 104 -5.63 11.28 -14.97
CA ARG A 104 -7.02 11.02 -14.61
C ARG A 104 -7.52 9.80 -15.40
N ALA A 105 -7.28 9.76 -16.70
CA ALA A 105 -7.65 8.64 -17.54
C ALA A 105 -7.01 7.33 -17.05
N HIS A 106 -5.69 7.33 -16.79
CA HIS A 106 -4.97 6.18 -16.23
C HIS A 106 -5.57 5.73 -14.90
N TYR A 107 -5.80 6.67 -13.97
CA TYR A 107 -6.37 6.37 -12.67
C TYR A 107 -7.72 5.62 -12.78
N PHE A 108 -8.65 6.14 -13.58
CA PHE A 108 -9.97 5.52 -13.73
C PHE A 108 -9.95 4.21 -14.51
N GLN A 109 -8.98 4.04 -15.43
CA GLN A 109 -8.73 2.79 -16.15
C GLN A 109 -8.24 1.70 -15.18
N GLN A 110 -7.31 2.03 -14.29
CA GLN A 110 -6.74 1.07 -13.33
C GLN A 110 -7.55 0.91 -12.04
N ARG A 111 -8.53 1.79 -11.76
CA ARG A 111 -9.20 1.83 -10.45
C ARG A 111 -9.68 0.46 -9.96
N LYS A 112 -10.33 -0.33 -10.83
CA LYS A 112 -10.88 -1.63 -10.42
C LYS A 112 -9.76 -2.58 -10.00
N ARG A 113 -8.64 -2.59 -10.72
CA ARG A 113 -7.48 -3.43 -10.39
C ARG A 113 -6.83 -2.97 -9.08
N VAL A 114 -6.55 -1.68 -8.97
CA VAL A 114 -5.92 -1.08 -7.77
C VAL A 114 -6.77 -1.32 -6.52
N PHE A 115 -8.07 -1.01 -6.58
CA PHE A 115 -8.95 -1.16 -5.43
C PHE A 115 -9.29 -2.62 -5.10
N SER A 116 -9.34 -3.52 -6.08
CA SER A 116 -9.41 -4.97 -5.80
C SER A 116 -8.15 -5.46 -5.08
N LEU A 117 -6.96 -5.01 -5.49
CA LEU A 117 -5.73 -5.35 -4.79
C LEU A 117 -5.71 -4.78 -3.37
N PHE A 118 -6.23 -3.58 -3.13
CA PHE A 118 -6.41 -3.05 -1.77
C PHE A 118 -7.36 -3.91 -0.93
N VAL A 119 -8.49 -4.34 -1.48
CA VAL A 119 -9.41 -5.26 -0.77
C VAL A 119 -8.68 -6.54 -0.38
N VAL A 120 -7.97 -7.16 -1.31
CA VAL A 120 -7.18 -8.37 -1.03
C VAL A 120 -6.08 -8.09 0.00
N ALA A 121 -5.40 -6.95 -0.07
CA ALA A 121 -4.37 -6.58 0.90
C ALA A 121 -4.92 -6.44 2.32
N VAL A 122 -6.13 -5.89 2.48
CA VAL A 122 -6.79 -5.81 3.79
C VAL A 122 -7.18 -7.18 4.31
N LEU A 123 -7.71 -8.07 3.45
CA LEU A 123 -8.01 -9.45 3.83
C LEU A 123 -6.75 -10.22 4.25
N VAL A 124 -5.65 -10.02 3.54
CA VAL A 124 -4.34 -10.60 3.89
C VAL A 124 -3.82 -10.02 5.20
N SER A 125 -4.05 -8.73 5.48
CA SER A 125 -3.70 -8.11 6.76
C SER A 125 -4.44 -8.74 7.94
N ILE A 126 -5.75 -9.00 7.81
CA ILE A 126 -6.53 -9.72 8.83
C ILE A 126 -6.03 -11.18 8.97
N CYS A 127 -5.75 -11.84 7.85
CA CYS A 127 -5.20 -13.21 7.82
C CYS A 127 -3.83 -13.27 8.51
N ARG A 128 -2.99 -12.26 8.33
CA ARG A 128 -1.69 -12.14 9.00
C ARG A 128 -1.83 -12.15 10.52
N ASP A 129 -2.73 -11.35 11.08
CA ASP A 129 -2.94 -11.31 12.54
C ASP A 129 -3.44 -12.68 13.06
N LEU A 130 -4.31 -13.37 12.31
CA LEU A 130 -4.77 -14.72 12.64
C LEU A 130 -3.64 -15.77 12.59
N VAL A 131 -2.73 -15.67 11.62
CA VAL A 131 -1.62 -16.62 11.44
C VAL A 131 -0.50 -16.35 12.43
N LEU A 132 -0.19 -15.09 12.73
CA LEU A 132 0.91 -14.71 13.62
C LEU A 132 0.53 -14.76 15.09
N ASP A 133 -0.68 -14.32 15.44
CA ASP A 133 -1.07 -14.11 16.84
C ASP A 133 -2.21 -15.03 17.28
N HIS A 134 -2.72 -15.89 16.36
CA HIS A 134 -3.88 -16.77 16.59
C HIS A 134 -5.13 -16.04 17.10
N ALA A 135 -5.21 -14.74 16.83
CA ALA A 135 -6.25 -13.85 17.29
C ALA A 135 -6.67 -12.90 16.17
N LEU A 136 -7.90 -12.39 16.27
CA LEU A 136 -8.32 -11.31 15.40
C LEU A 136 -7.55 -10.03 15.74
N PRO A 137 -7.39 -9.11 14.76
CA PRO A 137 -6.82 -7.80 15.02
C PRO A 137 -7.55 -7.11 16.17
N GLU A 138 -6.82 -6.32 16.96
CA GLU A 138 -7.42 -5.49 18.01
C GLU A 138 -8.62 -4.69 17.46
N ARG A 139 -9.63 -4.45 18.29
CA ARG A 139 -10.91 -3.84 17.86
C ARG A 139 -10.73 -2.58 17.00
N ALA A 140 -9.80 -1.70 17.39
CA ALA A 140 -9.49 -0.49 16.63
C ALA A 140 -8.95 -0.82 15.23
N ASN A 141 -7.99 -1.74 15.12
CA ASN A 141 -7.42 -2.18 13.85
C ASN A 141 -8.47 -2.88 12.98
N LEU A 142 -9.34 -3.70 13.58
CA LEU A 142 -10.43 -4.35 12.86
C LEU A 142 -11.45 -3.34 12.31
N ILE A 143 -11.76 -2.27 13.06
CA ILE A 143 -12.58 -1.16 12.56
C ILE A 143 -11.90 -0.47 11.38
N PHE A 144 -10.59 -0.18 11.47
CA PHE A 144 -9.84 0.38 10.35
C PHE A 144 -9.90 -0.54 9.11
N HIS A 145 -9.65 -1.83 9.26
CA HIS A 145 -9.79 -2.81 8.18
C HIS A 145 -11.20 -2.81 7.57
N GLY A 146 -12.26 -2.81 8.40
CA GLY A 146 -13.65 -2.77 7.94
C GLY A 146 -13.98 -1.52 7.13
N VAL A 147 -13.55 -0.35 7.61
CA VAL A 147 -13.73 0.92 6.90
C VAL A 147 -12.98 0.92 5.57
N PHE A 148 -11.74 0.42 5.53
CA PHE A 148 -10.98 0.30 4.29
C PHE A 148 -11.59 -0.69 3.31
N LEU A 149 -12.12 -1.82 3.77
CA LEU A 149 -12.81 -2.80 2.92
C LEU A 149 -14.04 -2.18 2.27
N VAL A 150 -14.89 -1.51 3.05
CA VAL A 150 -16.11 -0.86 2.54
C VAL A 150 -15.74 0.23 1.54
N THR A 151 -14.81 1.12 1.89
CA THR A 151 -14.46 2.24 1.02
C THR A 151 -13.76 1.78 -0.27
N ALA A 152 -12.83 0.83 -0.20
CA ALA A 152 -12.23 0.26 -1.40
C ALA A 152 -13.26 -0.46 -2.28
N SER A 153 -14.21 -1.19 -1.69
CA SER A 153 -15.28 -1.86 -2.44
C SER A 153 -16.20 -0.87 -3.16
N VAL A 154 -16.56 0.24 -2.50
CA VAL A 154 -17.33 1.31 -3.16
C VAL A 154 -16.51 1.95 -4.27
N ALA A 155 -15.19 2.14 -4.10
CA ALA A 155 -14.29 2.67 -5.14
C ALA A 155 -14.21 1.78 -6.39
N ILE A 156 -14.40 0.46 -6.25
CA ILE A 156 -14.49 -0.47 -7.40
C ILE A 156 -15.79 -0.23 -8.17
N ALA A 157 -16.90 -0.07 -7.44
CA ALA A 157 -18.24 0.03 -8.01
C ALA A 157 -18.54 1.40 -8.63
N THR A 158 -18.03 2.50 -8.06
CA THR A 158 -18.31 3.85 -8.53
C THR A 158 -17.23 4.39 -9.48
N ALA A 159 -17.63 5.25 -10.41
CA ALA A 159 -16.73 6.08 -11.21
C ALA A 159 -16.77 7.56 -10.76
N ASN A 160 -17.47 7.86 -9.66
CA ASN A 160 -17.66 9.22 -9.20
C ASN A 160 -16.33 9.84 -8.77
N GLU A 161 -15.90 10.88 -9.48
CA GLU A 161 -14.61 11.53 -9.24
C GLU A 161 -14.50 12.17 -7.86
N TRP A 162 -15.59 12.73 -7.33
CA TRP A 162 -15.60 13.30 -5.98
C TRP A 162 -15.34 12.24 -4.92
N TYR A 163 -15.88 11.04 -5.11
CA TYR A 163 -15.65 9.93 -4.21
C TYR A 163 -14.16 9.56 -4.14
N HIS A 164 -13.49 9.42 -5.28
CA HIS A 164 -12.06 9.08 -5.31
C HIS A 164 -11.16 10.18 -4.73
N LYS A 165 -11.51 11.44 -4.96
CA LYS A 165 -10.83 12.60 -4.34
C LYS A 165 -10.94 12.57 -2.82
N LEU A 166 -12.15 12.43 -2.29
CA LEU A 166 -12.39 12.35 -0.85
C LEU A 166 -11.73 11.12 -0.23
N LEU A 167 -11.83 9.97 -0.90
CA LEU A 167 -11.23 8.72 -0.45
C LEU A 167 -9.70 8.83 -0.34
N ALA A 168 -9.04 9.49 -1.29
CA ALA A 168 -7.59 9.68 -1.23
C ALA A 168 -7.17 10.49 0.01
N LEU A 169 -7.85 11.60 0.29
CA LEU A 169 -7.58 12.42 1.49
C LEU A 169 -7.93 11.70 2.79
N PHE A 170 -9.08 11.04 2.81
CA PHE A 170 -9.53 10.24 3.95
C PHE A 170 -8.51 9.15 4.31
N THR A 171 -8.04 8.43 3.30
CA THR A 171 -7.04 7.36 3.46
C THR A 171 -5.70 7.91 3.95
N ALA A 172 -5.21 8.98 3.32
CA ALA A 172 -3.97 9.64 3.73
C ALA A 172 -4.03 10.14 5.17
N GLY A 173 -5.11 10.84 5.54
CA GLY A 173 -5.32 11.34 6.91
C GLY A 173 -5.43 10.22 7.94
N THR A 174 -6.11 9.13 7.59
CA THR A 174 -6.24 7.96 8.46
C THR A 174 -4.90 7.27 8.70
N PHE A 175 -4.09 7.07 7.66
CA PHE A 175 -2.76 6.47 7.81
C PHE A 175 -1.79 7.37 8.57
N LEU A 176 -1.83 8.70 8.33
CA LEU A 176 -1.04 9.65 9.10
C LEU A 176 -1.41 9.60 10.59
N PHE A 177 -2.71 9.62 10.90
CA PHE A 177 -3.19 9.49 12.27
C PHE A 177 -2.75 8.17 12.90
N TYR A 178 -2.91 7.05 12.19
CA TYR A 178 -2.49 5.73 12.66
C TYR A 178 -0.99 5.71 13.00
N VAL A 179 -0.14 6.14 12.07
CA VAL A 179 1.31 6.20 12.26
C VAL A 179 1.68 7.13 13.43
N SER A 180 1.10 8.33 13.51
CA SER A 180 1.34 9.24 14.63
C SER A 180 0.94 8.62 15.98
N SER A 181 -0.21 7.94 16.03
CA SER A 181 -0.68 7.29 17.26
C SER A 181 0.25 6.16 17.72
N LEU A 182 0.82 5.40 16.78
CA LEU A 182 1.79 4.34 17.05
C LEU A 182 3.07 4.93 17.68
N PHE A 183 3.64 5.98 17.07
CA PHE A 183 4.85 6.62 17.59
C PHE A 183 4.66 7.31 18.95
N THR A 184 3.46 7.83 19.25
CA THR A 184 3.17 8.37 20.58
C THR A 184 3.11 7.32 21.68
N ARG A 185 2.83 6.05 21.34
CA ARG A 185 2.80 4.93 22.32
C ARG A 185 4.17 4.29 22.55
N LEU A 186 5.15 4.58 21.70
CA LEU A 186 6.54 4.08 21.80
C LEU A 186 7.44 5.00 22.66
N ARG A 187 6.87 6.02 23.30
CA ARG A 187 7.52 6.86 24.33
C ARG A 187 7.04 6.44 25.70
#